data_AF-A0A8J5U8G8-F1
#
_entry.id   AF-A0A8J5U8G8-F1
#
_cell.length_a   1.000
_cell.length_b   1.000
_cell.length_c   1.000
_cell.angle_alpha   90.00
_cell.angle_beta   90.00
_cell.angle_gamma   90.00
#
_symmetry.space_group_name_H-M   'P 1'
#
loop_
_entity.id
_entity.type
_entity.pdbx_description
1 polymer ?
#
loop_
_entity_poly.entity_id
_entity_poly.type
_entity_poly.pdbx_seq_one_letter_code
_entity_poly.pdbx_strand_id
1 'polypeptide(L)'
;MHRKLLQTSFSNTNVRQWHSLQITEARRTIRNILKKPKTWETSLRRLAVAIVLQVSYGTQVLEDDDPYIQIANDAMYATGNGGVPANSIVDLVPFVRYLPDCIVRDWSLRFARQWRWAIKKLHDVPFAAAQAEYHRDDHHRNTSLAHHLLREYKDKEFRGQEQQWSLDDIKGAAGAGFIAGADTTWATCVIFVLNMVLHPEIQEKAQQELDAVIGTDRLPDFSDRPALVYIEHIVQEIYRWSPLAPLGIPHKSLHDDIYKGMLIPKG
;
A
#
# COMPACT_ATOMS: atom_id res chain seq x y z
N MET A 1 10.99 10.12 -9.72
CA MET A 1 11.51 10.69 -8.46
C MET A 1 11.24 9.76 -7.27
N HIS A 2 9.99 9.64 -6.78
CA HIS A 2 9.64 8.80 -5.61
C HIS A 2 10.07 7.33 -5.72
N ARG A 3 10.18 6.76 -6.93
CA ARG A 3 10.73 5.42 -7.13
C ARG A 3 12.12 5.25 -6.50
N LYS A 4 13.01 6.25 -6.60
CA LYS A 4 14.37 6.18 -6.02
C LYS A 4 14.31 6.20 -4.49
N LEU A 5 13.43 7.01 -3.92
CA LEU A 5 13.16 7.05 -2.47
C LEU A 5 12.59 5.73 -1.96
N LEU A 6 11.63 5.13 -2.67
CA LEU A 6 11.04 3.85 -2.28
C LEU A 6 12.06 2.71 -2.37
N GLN A 7 12.91 2.70 -3.39
CA GLN A 7 13.90 1.63 -3.60
C GLN A 7 14.93 1.52 -2.47
N THR A 8 15.18 2.58 -1.70
CA THR A 8 16.11 2.49 -0.55
C THR A 8 15.55 1.58 0.55
N SER A 9 14.24 1.62 0.79
CA SER A 9 13.59 0.80 1.83
C SER A 9 12.96 -0.50 1.30
N PHE A 10 12.51 -0.51 0.05
CA PHE A 10 11.76 -1.62 -0.56
C PHE A 10 12.58 -2.49 -1.53
N SER A 11 13.91 -2.48 -1.44
CA SER A 11 14.74 -3.43 -2.18
C SER A 11 14.52 -4.87 -1.71
N ASN A 12 14.76 -5.86 -2.57
CA ASN A 12 14.60 -7.29 -2.25
C ASN A 12 15.34 -7.73 -0.97
N THR A 13 16.44 -7.07 -0.65
CA THR A 13 17.21 -7.32 0.58
C THR A 13 16.56 -6.62 1.78
N ASN A 14 16.20 -5.34 1.63
CA ASN A 14 15.75 -4.51 2.74
C ASN A 14 14.32 -4.82 3.19
N VAL A 15 13.47 -5.38 2.32
CA VAL A 15 12.11 -5.79 2.72
C VAL A 15 12.09 -6.89 3.79
N ARG A 16 13.15 -7.70 3.88
CA ARG A 16 13.25 -8.83 4.84
C ARG A 16 13.25 -8.36 6.29
N GLN A 17 13.66 -7.14 6.57
CA GLN A 17 13.63 -6.57 7.93
C GLN A 17 12.21 -6.51 8.50
N TRP A 18 11.19 -6.50 7.63
CA TRP A 18 9.77 -6.42 7.99
C TRP A 18 9.08 -7.78 8.13
N HIS A 19 9.78 -8.90 7.94
CA HIS A 19 9.19 -10.23 8.07
C HIS A 19 8.61 -10.48 9.47
N SER A 20 9.32 -10.08 10.53
CA SER A 20 8.86 -10.22 11.92
C SER A 20 7.58 -9.42 12.20
N LEU A 21 7.49 -8.21 11.62
CA LEU A 21 6.30 -7.37 11.66
C LEU A 21 5.12 -8.06 10.96
N GLN A 22 5.31 -8.54 9.72
CA GLN A 22 4.26 -9.22 8.96
C GLN A 22 3.75 -10.46 9.70
N ILE A 23 4.65 -11.27 10.28
CA ILE A 23 4.28 -12.43 11.11
C ILE A 23 3.45 -12.00 12.33
N THR A 24 3.90 -10.95 13.04
CA THR A 24 3.22 -10.46 14.23
C THR A 24 1.80 -10.00 13.92
N GLU A 25 1.65 -9.21 12.85
CA GLU A 25 0.35 -8.68 12.45
C GLU A 25 -0.57 -9.77 11.89
N ALA A 26 -0.04 -10.75 11.14
CA ALA A 26 -0.81 -11.90 10.67
C ALA A 26 -1.36 -12.72 11.84
N ARG A 27 -0.53 -13.02 12.85
CA ARG A 27 -0.93 -13.73 14.06
C ARG A 27 -1.99 -12.95 14.86
N ARG A 28 -1.84 -11.62 14.97
CA ARG A 28 -2.83 -10.75 15.61
C ARG A 28 -4.16 -10.80 14.86
N THR A 29 -4.13 -10.72 13.54
CA THR A 29 -5.34 -10.78 12.71
C THR A 29 -6.05 -12.11 12.83
N ILE A 30 -5.35 -13.25 12.76
CA ILE A 30 -5.97 -14.56 12.96
C ILE A 30 -6.61 -14.65 14.34
N ARG A 31 -5.93 -14.18 15.40
CA ARG A 31 -6.49 -14.13 16.76
C ARG A 31 -7.77 -13.29 16.83
N ASN A 32 -7.80 -12.14 16.15
CA ASN A 32 -9.00 -11.28 16.13
C ASN A 32 -10.15 -11.94 15.36
N ILE A 33 -9.87 -12.58 14.23
CA ILE A 33 -10.86 -13.35 13.46
C ILE A 33 -11.46 -14.48 14.32
N LEU A 34 -10.64 -15.22 15.07
CA LEU A 34 -11.12 -16.28 15.96
C LEU A 34 -12.02 -15.75 17.08
N LYS A 35 -11.71 -14.57 17.63
CA LYS A 35 -12.54 -13.94 18.68
C LYS A 35 -13.83 -13.34 18.14
N LYS A 36 -13.80 -12.74 16.94
CA LYS A 36 -14.91 -12.02 16.30
C LYS A 36 -15.01 -12.41 14.82
N PRO A 37 -15.52 -13.61 14.49
CA PRO A 37 -15.51 -14.11 13.11
C PRO A 37 -16.35 -13.27 12.16
N LYS A 38 -17.38 -12.58 12.66
CA LYS A 38 -18.23 -11.69 11.86
C LYS A 38 -17.51 -10.43 11.34
N THR A 39 -16.38 -10.06 11.94
CA THR A 39 -15.61 -8.85 11.58
C THR A 39 -14.29 -9.20 10.88
N TRP A 40 -14.21 -10.37 10.25
CA TRP A 40 -12.98 -10.88 9.64
C TRP A 40 -12.39 -9.92 8.59
N GLU A 41 -13.25 -9.31 7.77
CA GLU A 41 -12.86 -8.35 6.73
C GLU A 41 -12.22 -7.10 7.34
N THR A 42 -12.77 -6.61 8.46
CA THR A 42 -12.19 -5.49 9.23
C THR A 42 -10.83 -5.87 9.80
N SER A 43 -10.67 -7.09 10.32
CA SER A 43 -9.38 -7.57 10.82
C SER A 43 -8.33 -7.74 9.71
N LEU A 44 -8.74 -8.11 8.48
CA LEU A 44 -7.87 -8.09 7.30
C LEU A 44 -7.54 -6.67 6.86
N ARG A 45 -8.49 -5.73 6.96
CA ARG A 45 -8.25 -4.32 6.63
C ARG A 45 -7.20 -3.73 7.57
N ARG A 46 -7.34 -4.00 8.86
CA ARG A 46 -6.36 -3.63 9.88
C ARG A 46 -4.99 -4.25 9.57
N LEU A 47 -4.92 -5.52 9.18
CA LEU A 47 -3.65 -6.18 8.80
C LEU A 47 -2.87 -5.35 7.77
N ALA A 48 -3.52 -5.03 6.66
CA ALA A 48 -2.88 -4.31 5.56
C ALA A 48 -2.45 -2.89 5.97
N VAL A 49 -3.34 -2.15 6.65
CA VAL A 49 -3.09 -0.80 7.16
C VAL A 49 -1.97 -0.78 8.20
N ALA A 50 -1.97 -1.71 9.15
CA ALA A 50 -0.95 -1.81 10.20
C ALA A 50 0.44 -2.07 9.61
N ILE A 51 0.57 -3.02 8.68
CA ILE A 51 1.85 -3.35 8.05
C ILE A 51 2.37 -2.13 7.28
N VAL A 52 1.55 -1.53 6.40
CA VAL A 52 2.03 -0.45 5.53
C VAL A 52 2.34 0.83 6.31
N LEU A 53 1.59 1.16 7.37
CA LEU A 53 1.89 2.31 8.22
C LEU A 53 3.14 2.10 9.05
N GLN A 54 3.35 0.91 9.60
CA GLN A 54 4.57 0.63 10.33
C GLN A 54 5.79 0.66 9.41
N VAL A 55 5.67 0.17 8.18
CA VAL A 55 6.78 0.24 7.19
C VAL A 55 7.02 1.67 6.69
N SER A 56 5.95 2.42 6.42
CA SER A 56 6.05 3.75 5.78
C SER A 56 6.36 4.85 6.79
N TYR A 57 5.73 4.83 7.95
CA TYR A 57 5.79 5.87 8.97
C TYR A 57 6.27 5.37 10.33
N GLY A 58 6.31 4.06 10.56
CA GLY A 58 6.72 3.52 11.86
C GLY A 58 5.61 3.54 12.91
N THR A 59 4.38 3.82 12.49
CA THR A 59 3.22 3.95 13.35
C THR A 59 2.52 2.62 13.54
N GLN A 60 2.26 2.26 14.80
CA GLN A 60 1.53 1.05 15.17
C GLN A 60 0.02 1.27 15.11
N VAL A 61 -0.69 0.26 14.60
CA VAL A 61 -2.16 0.19 14.58
C VAL A 61 -2.60 -0.97 15.46
N LEU A 62 -3.14 -0.65 16.63
CA LEU A 62 -3.41 -1.64 17.68
C LEU A 62 -4.81 -2.23 17.59
N GLU A 63 -5.80 -1.38 17.29
CA GLU A 63 -7.22 -1.73 17.33
C GLU A 63 -7.85 -1.74 15.93
N ASP A 64 -8.99 -2.42 15.79
CA ASP A 64 -9.71 -2.58 14.51
C ASP A 64 -10.47 -1.29 14.10
N ASP A 65 -10.62 -0.33 15.01
CA ASP A 65 -11.29 0.97 14.84
C ASP A 65 -10.32 2.17 14.89
N ASP A 66 -9.02 1.90 14.74
CA ASP A 66 -7.98 2.93 14.73
C ASP A 66 -8.26 4.00 13.64
N PRO A 67 -8.11 5.30 13.96
CA PRO A 67 -8.37 6.40 13.02
C PRO A 67 -7.64 6.27 11.68
N TYR A 68 -6.46 5.63 11.65
CA TYR A 68 -5.72 5.41 10.43
C TYR A 68 -6.42 4.47 9.44
N ILE A 69 -7.23 3.54 9.94
CA ILE A 69 -8.05 2.66 9.10
C ILE A 69 -9.10 3.49 8.37
N GLN A 70 -9.75 4.43 9.07
CA GLN A 70 -10.70 5.34 8.44
C GLN A 70 -10.03 6.25 7.42
N ILE A 71 -8.82 6.75 7.72
CA ILE A 71 -8.03 7.55 6.75
C ILE A 71 -7.76 6.75 5.47
N ALA A 72 -7.38 5.48 5.60
CA ALA A 72 -7.18 4.59 4.44
C ALA A 72 -8.50 4.37 3.67
N ASN A 73 -9.62 4.13 4.36
CA ASN A 73 -10.93 3.94 3.75
C ASN A 73 -11.42 5.19 3.00
N ASP A 74 -11.27 6.38 3.60
CA ASP A 74 -11.64 7.66 2.99
C ASP A 74 -10.83 7.92 1.71
N ALA A 75 -9.52 7.66 1.77
CA ALA A 75 -8.64 7.83 0.61
C ALA A 75 -8.96 6.83 -0.51
N MET A 76 -9.28 5.58 -0.17
CA MET A 76 -9.76 4.60 -1.13
C MET A 76 -11.08 5.01 -1.78
N TYR A 77 -12.04 5.49 -0.99
CA TYR A 77 -13.29 5.97 -1.55
C TYR A 77 -13.04 7.12 -2.53
N ALA A 78 -12.12 8.03 -2.17
CA ALA A 78 -11.71 9.13 -3.03
C ALA A 78 -11.05 8.67 -4.35
N THR A 79 -10.18 7.66 -4.32
CA THR A 79 -9.50 7.18 -5.54
C THR A 79 -10.37 6.25 -6.39
N GLY A 80 -11.17 5.39 -5.77
CA GLY A 80 -12.03 4.43 -6.46
C GLY A 80 -13.25 5.05 -7.12
N ASN A 81 -13.75 6.17 -6.58
CA ASN A 81 -14.93 6.86 -7.11
C ASN A 81 -14.59 8.17 -7.82
N GLY A 82 -13.30 8.49 -8.01
CA GLY A 82 -12.83 9.72 -8.64
C GLY A 82 -12.97 9.76 -10.16
N GLY A 83 -13.52 8.73 -10.78
CA GLY A 83 -13.59 8.55 -12.24
C GLY A 83 -12.48 7.65 -12.77
N VAL A 84 -12.60 7.25 -14.03
CA VAL A 84 -11.61 6.40 -14.69
C VAL A 84 -10.38 7.24 -15.04
N PRO A 85 -9.16 6.85 -14.64
CA PRO A 85 -7.94 7.53 -15.06
C PRO A 85 -7.85 7.66 -16.58
N ALA A 86 -7.31 8.79 -17.05
CA ALA A 86 -7.18 9.10 -18.49
C ALA A 86 -8.52 9.26 -19.24
N ASN A 87 -9.63 9.45 -18.54
CA ASN A 87 -10.95 9.66 -19.14
C ASN A 87 -11.65 10.94 -18.62
N SER A 88 -11.02 11.70 -17.71
CA SER A 88 -11.59 12.96 -17.23
C SER A 88 -11.28 14.12 -18.18
N ILE A 89 -12.12 15.15 -18.15
CA ILE A 89 -11.86 16.40 -18.91
C ILE A 89 -10.51 17.03 -18.51
N VAL A 90 -10.06 16.83 -17.27
CA VAL A 90 -8.76 17.34 -16.80
C VAL A 90 -7.59 16.57 -17.40
N ASP A 91 -7.77 15.29 -17.71
CA ASP A 91 -6.73 14.49 -18.38
C ASP A 91 -6.52 14.96 -19.82
N LEU A 92 -7.61 15.32 -20.51
CA LEU A 92 -7.58 15.81 -21.90
C LEU A 92 -7.16 17.28 -21.98
N VAL A 93 -7.63 18.09 -21.04
CA VAL A 93 -7.46 19.55 -21.04
C VAL A 93 -7.02 20.02 -19.64
N PRO A 94 -5.72 19.92 -19.30
CA PRO A 94 -5.24 20.12 -17.93
C PRO A 94 -5.57 21.47 -17.29
N PHE A 95 -5.71 22.55 -18.08
CA PHE A 95 -6.02 23.88 -17.54
C PHE A 95 -7.42 23.95 -16.90
N VAL A 96 -8.33 23.05 -17.28
CA VAL A 96 -9.70 23.00 -16.76
C VAL A 96 -9.73 22.81 -15.24
N ARG A 97 -8.70 22.22 -14.64
CA ARG A 97 -8.58 22.06 -13.18
C ARG A 97 -8.68 23.38 -12.40
N TYR A 98 -8.42 24.52 -13.04
CA TYR A 98 -8.49 25.86 -12.43
C TYR A 98 -9.84 26.56 -12.64
N LEU A 99 -10.69 26.04 -13.52
CA LEU A 99 -11.97 26.67 -13.81
C LEU A 99 -13.00 26.34 -12.71
N PRO A 100 -13.82 27.32 -12.28
CA PRO A 100 -14.92 27.09 -11.35
C PRO A 100 -15.88 25.97 -11.76
N ASP A 101 -16.50 25.29 -10.80
CA ASP A 101 -17.47 24.21 -11.03
C ASP A 101 -18.72 24.67 -11.82
N CYS A 102 -19.02 25.96 -11.83
CA CYS A 102 -20.12 26.53 -12.62
C CYS A 102 -19.84 26.52 -14.12
N ILE A 103 -18.56 26.63 -14.53
CA ILE A 103 -18.12 26.63 -15.92
C ILE A 103 -17.90 25.20 -16.41
N VAL A 104 -17.30 24.35 -15.58
CA VAL A 104 -16.98 22.97 -15.94
C VAL A 104 -17.87 22.02 -15.17
N ARG A 105 -18.86 21.46 -15.87
CA ARG A 105 -19.82 20.49 -15.34
C ARG A 105 -19.30 19.06 -15.45
N ASP A 106 -18.06 18.85 -15.02
CA ASP A 106 -17.45 17.53 -14.95
C ASP A 106 -17.63 16.94 -13.54
N TRP A 107 -18.26 15.77 -13.45
CA TRP A 107 -18.57 15.16 -12.16
C TRP A 107 -17.30 14.68 -11.44
N SER A 108 -16.30 14.19 -12.20
CA SER A 108 -15.07 13.62 -11.67
C SER A 108 -14.19 14.69 -11.02
N LEU A 109 -14.10 15.88 -11.65
CA LEU A 109 -13.42 17.05 -11.12
C LEU A 109 -14.09 17.59 -9.86
N ARG A 110 -15.43 17.67 -9.86
CA ARG A 110 -16.20 18.06 -8.67
C ARG A 110 -15.96 17.09 -7.51
N PHE A 111 -16.00 15.79 -7.81
CA PHE A 111 -15.72 14.75 -6.83
C PHE A 111 -14.29 14.85 -6.29
N ALA A 112 -13.28 14.99 -7.16
CA ALA A 112 -11.88 15.16 -6.75
C ALA A 112 -11.67 16.40 -5.88
N ARG A 113 -12.36 17.51 -6.16
CA ARG A 113 -12.35 18.72 -5.31
C ARG A 113 -12.97 18.45 -3.95
N GLN A 114 -14.13 17.78 -3.92
CA GLN A 114 -14.84 17.43 -2.69
C GLN A 114 -14.04 16.46 -1.82
N TRP A 115 -13.32 15.50 -2.41
CA TRP A 115 -12.58 14.45 -1.70
C TRP A 115 -11.09 14.73 -1.53
N ARG A 116 -10.60 15.90 -1.99
CA ARG A 116 -9.19 16.32 -1.84
C ARG A 116 -8.70 16.25 -0.40
N TRP A 117 -9.58 16.49 0.57
CA TRP A 117 -9.23 16.42 1.99
C TRP A 117 -8.80 15.02 2.41
N ALA A 118 -9.38 13.95 1.84
CA ALA A 118 -9.06 12.57 2.22
C ALA A 118 -7.62 12.22 1.81
N ILE A 119 -7.26 12.57 0.57
CA ILE A 119 -5.88 12.39 0.07
C ILE A 119 -4.89 13.24 0.86
N LYS A 120 -5.23 14.50 1.17
CA LYS A 120 -4.39 15.34 2.04
C LYS A 120 -4.20 14.73 3.41
N LYS A 121 -5.28 14.31 4.07
CA LYS A 121 -5.25 13.69 5.40
C LYS A 121 -4.39 12.43 5.43
N LEU A 122 -4.46 11.60 4.38
CA LEU A 122 -3.63 10.41 4.23
C LEU A 122 -2.13 10.72 4.18
N HIS A 123 -1.75 11.83 3.57
CA HIS A 123 -0.35 12.26 3.51
C HIS A 123 0.08 13.01 4.79
N ASP A 124 -0.73 13.98 5.21
CA ASP A 124 -0.34 14.96 6.22
C ASP A 124 -0.37 14.38 7.64
N VAL A 125 -1.38 13.56 7.99
CA VAL A 125 -1.53 13.06 9.37
C VAL A 125 -0.42 12.10 9.78
N PRO A 126 -0.15 10.99 9.06
CA PRO A 126 0.91 10.07 9.45
C PRO A 126 2.30 10.72 9.33
N PHE A 127 2.49 11.61 8.36
CA PHE A 127 3.76 12.30 8.18
C PHE A 127 4.05 13.30 9.30
N ALA A 128 3.04 14.08 9.73
CA ALA A 128 3.19 14.97 10.88
C ALA A 128 3.48 14.20 12.17
N ALA A 129 2.84 13.03 12.36
CA ALA A 129 3.14 12.15 13.49
C ALA A 129 4.60 11.66 13.47
N ALA A 130 5.09 11.18 12.32
CA ALA A 130 6.48 10.75 12.16
C ALA A 130 7.48 11.90 12.38
N GLN A 131 7.17 13.12 11.91
CA GLN A 131 7.98 14.30 12.21
C GLN A 131 8.01 14.60 13.71
N ALA A 132 6.86 14.57 14.38
CA ALA A 132 6.75 14.86 15.81
C ALA A 132 7.48 13.82 16.69
N GLU A 133 7.38 12.53 16.34
CA GLU A 133 8.12 11.44 17.00
C GLU A 133 9.63 11.65 16.87
N TYR A 134 10.10 12.00 15.68
CA TYR A 134 11.49 12.35 15.47
C TYR A 134 11.92 13.51 16.38
N HIS A 135 11.14 14.58 16.52
CA HIS A 135 11.53 15.74 17.35
C HIS A 135 11.67 15.44 18.85
N ARG A 136 11.23 14.27 19.33
CA ARG A 136 11.28 13.89 20.75
C ARG A 136 12.56 13.15 21.17
N ASP A 137 13.60 13.14 20.34
CA ASP A 137 14.91 12.50 20.62
C ASP A 137 14.84 10.95 20.80
N ASP A 138 13.72 10.30 20.47
CA ASP A 138 13.61 8.82 20.43
C ASP A 138 14.18 8.26 19.10
N HIS A 139 15.36 8.76 18.73
CA HIS A 139 15.91 8.65 17.39
C HIS A 139 16.34 7.23 16.99
N HIS A 140 16.42 6.28 17.92
CA HIS A 140 17.24 5.09 17.72
C HIS A 140 16.50 3.81 17.34
N ARG A 141 15.16 3.80 17.30
CA ARG A 141 14.42 2.55 17.10
C ARG A 141 13.61 2.45 15.80
N ASN A 142 13.17 3.57 15.24
CA ASN A 142 12.26 3.53 14.09
C ASN A 142 13.02 3.50 12.75
N THR A 143 12.94 2.37 12.04
CA THR A 143 13.60 2.15 10.74
C THR A 143 12.65 2.33 9.55
N SER A 144 11.46 2.88 9.77
CA SER A 144 10.49 3.12 8.70
C SER A 144 11.03 4.08 7.63
N LEU A 145 10.41 4.02 6.44
CA LEU A 145 10.81 4.85 5.30
C LEU A 145 10.86 6.34 5.65
N ALA A 146 9.80 6.89 6.26
CA ALA A 146 9.75 8.30 6.61
C ALA A 146 10.84 8.67 7.62
N HIS A 147 11.04 7.86 8.67
CA HIS A 147 12.06 8.13 9.70
C HIS A 147 13.48 8.08 9.13
N HIS A 148 13.77 7.10 8.27
CA HIS A 148 15.06 7.02 7.58
C HIS A 148 15.31 8.25 6.71
N LEU A 149 14.35 8.63 5.87
CA LEU A 149 14.50 9.78 4.97
C LEU A 149 14.54 11.12 5.72
N LEU A 150 13.78 11.28 6.80
CA LEU A 150 13.83 12.47 7.66
C LEU A 150 15.18 12.61 8.35
N ARG A 151 15.79 11.50 8.78
CA ARG A 151 17.15 11.50 9.35
C ARG A 151 18.17 11.91 8.31
N GLU A 152 18.14 11.31 7.12
CA GLU A 152 19.08 11.67 6.03
C GLU A 152 18.94 13.15 5.64
N TYR A 153 17.70 13.66 5.55
CA TYR A 153 17.42 15.06 5.26
C TYR A 153 18.07 15.99 6.30
N LYS A 154 17.88 15.72 7.60
CA LYS A 154 18.43 16.56 8.67
C LYS A 154 19.94 16.44 8.81
N ASP A 155 20.52 15.26 8.61
CA ASP A 155 21.97 15.07 8.63
C ASP A 155 22.65 15.92 7.54
N LYS A 156 22.03 16.02 6.36
CA LYS A 156 22.49 16.91 5.28
C LYS A 156 22.32 18.38 5.63
N GLU A 157 21.19 18.74 6.24
CA GLU A 157 20.91 20.12 6.70
C GLU A 157 21.95 20.58 7.73
N PHE A 158 22.24 19.75 8.73
CA PHE A 158 23.26 20.01 9.74
C PHE A 158 24.67 20.16 9.15
N ARG A 159 24.98 19.37 8.10
CA ARG A 159 26.26 19.45 7.38
C ARG A 159 26.32 20.55 6.32
N GLY A 160 25.25 21.33 6.14
CA GLY A 160 25.16 22.37 5.10
C GLY A 160 25.24 21.82 3.68
N GLN A 161 24.83 20.57 3.46
CA GLN A 161 24.84 19.91 2.15
C GLN A 161 23.54 20.20 1.38
N GLU A 162 23.63 20.21 0.05
CA GLU A 162 22.45 20.37 -0.80
C GLU A 162 21.48 19.21 -0.63
N GLN A 163 20.20 19.54 -0.45
CA GLN A 163 19.14 18.55 -0.32
C GLN A 163 18.80 17.97 -1.69
N GLN A 164 18.85 16.65 -1.79
CA GLN A 164 18.42 15.96 -3.01
C GLN A 164 16.90 15.94 -3.16
N TRP A 165 16.17 15.98 -2.04
CA TRP A 165 14.72 15.81 -1.98
C TRP A 165 14.12 16.82 -1.01
N SER A 166 12.96 17.37 -1.36
CA SER A 166 12.19 18.21 -0.44
C SER A 166 11.44 17.36 0.59
N LEU A 167 10.99 17.99 1.69
CA LEU A 167 10.09 17.33 2.64
C LEU A 167 8.76 16.89 1.99
N ASP A 168 8.28 17.62 0.98
CA ASP A 168 7.08 17.24 0.24
C ASP A 168 7.32 15.98 -0.63
N ASP A 169 8.52 15.79 -1.18
CA ASP A 169 8.86 14.56 -1.93
C ASP A 169 8.92 13.34 -0.99
N ILE A 170 9.48 13.52 0.22
CA ILE A 170 9.51 12.47 1.24
C ILE A 170 8.09 12.11 1.68
N LYS A 171 7.26 13.11 1.98
CA LYS A 171 5.85 12.94 2.34
C LYS A 171 5.07 12.24 1.22
N GLY A 172 5.29 12.66 -0.03
CA GLY A 172 4.68 12.06 -1.20
C GLY A 172 5.07 10.60 -1.41
N ALA A 173 6.35 10.25 -1.19
CA ALA A 173 6.82 8.88 -1.29
C ALA A 173 6.21 7.98 -0.21
N ALA A 174 6.18 8.41 1.05
CA ALA A 174 5.58 7.65 2.14
C ALA A 174 4.06 7.49 1.95
N GLY A 175 3.37 8.55 1.53
CA GLY A 175 1.93 8.51 1.26
C GLY A 175 1.57 7.61 0.08
N ALA A 176 2.40 7.59 -0.97
CA ALA A 176 2.27 6.64 -2.08
C ALA A 176 2.41 5.17 -1.61
N GLY A 177 3.32 4.91 -0.66
CA GLY A 177 3.44 3.59 -0.03
C GLY A 177 2.16 3.20 0.72
N PHE A 178 1.64 4.11 1.56
CA PHE A 178 0.43 3.88 2.34
C PHE A 178 -0.79 3.59 1.47
N ILE A 179 -1.08 4.46 0.49
CA ILE A 179 -2.27 4.28 -0.35
C ILE A 179 -2.21 2.99 -1.17
N ALA A 180 -1.05 2.64 -1.71
CA ALA A 180 -0.89 1.44 -2.52
C ALA A 180 -0.94 0.16 -1.68
N GLY A 181 -0.27 0.14 -0.51
CA GLY A 181 -0.13 -1.07 0.29
C GLY A 181 -1.35 -1.41 1.15
N ALA A 182 -2.16 -0.42 1.55
CA ALA A 182 -3.34 -0.65 2.38
C ALA A 182 -4.46 -1.39 1.62
N ASP A 183 -4.82 -0.90 0.44
CA ASP A 183 -5.96 -1.45 -0.31
C ASP A 183 -5.62 -2.77 -0.99
N THR A 184 -4.52 -2.79 -1.75
CA THR A 184 -4.20 -3.92 -2.61
C THR A 184 -3.95 -5.19 -1.80
N THR A 185 -3.26 -5.08 -0.66
CA THR A 185 -3.02 -6.23 0.22
C THR A 185 -4.33 -6.73 0.83
N TRP A 186 -5.18 -5.82 1.33
CA TRP A 186 -6.46 -6.17 1.92
C TRP A 186 -7.36 -6.90 0.91
N ALA A 187 -7.52 -6.33 -0.29
CA ALA A 187 -8.38 -6.90 -1.32
C ALA A 187 -7.87 -8.27 -1.80
N THR A 188 -6.54 -8.46 -1.90
CA THR A 188 -5.92 -9.77 -2.20
C THR A 188 -6.26 -10.80 -1.13
N CYS A 189 -6.18 -10.43 0.16
CA CYS A 189 -6.55 -11.31 1.27
C CYS A 189 -8.06 -11.63 1.28
N VAL A 190 -8.93 -10.69 0.93
CA VAL A 190 -10.37 -10.93 0.77
C VAL A 190 -10.62 -11.94 -0.35
N ILE A 191 -10.01 -11.74 -1.51
CA ILE A 191 -10.09 -12.68 -2.65
C ILE A 191 -9.63 -14.07 -2.24
N PHE A 192 -8.53 -14.19 -1.48
CA PHE A 192 -8.07 -15.47 -0.94
C PHE A 192 -9.16 -16.16 -0.12
N VAL A 193 -9.73 -15.47 0.88
CA VAL A 193 -10.78 -16.04 1.74
C VAL A 193 -11.98 -16.49 0.92
N LEU A 194 -12.44 -15.67 -0.02
CA LEU A 194 -13.56 -16.02 -0.90
C LEU A 194 -13.27 -17.26 -1.74
N ASN A 195 -12.06 -17.37 -2.31
CA ASN A 195 -11.66 -18.54 -3.10
C ASN A 195 -11.56 -19.80 -2.25
N MET A 196 -11.05 -19.72 -1.01
CA MET A 196 -10.99 -20.89 -0.13
C MET A 196 -12.39 -21.36 0.30
N VAL A 197 -13.36 -20.44 0.44
CA VAL A 197 -14.76 -20.78 0.71
C VAL A 197 -15.42 -21.45 -0.51
N LEU A 198 -15.11 -20.99 -1.73
CA LEU A 198 -15.68 -21.54 -2.96
C LEU A 198 -15.02 -22.85 -3.41
N HIS A 199 -13.75 -23.06 -3.05
CA HIS A 199 -12.93 -24.21 -3.42
C HIS A 199 -12.32 -24.90 -2.19
N PRO A 200 -13.15 -25.51 -1.33
CA PRO A 200 -12.70 -26.13 -0.09
C PRO A 200 -11.66 -27.25 -0.31
N GLU A 201 -11.71 -27.94 -1.46
CA GLU A 201 -10.74 -28.97 -1.85
C GLU A 201 -9.32 -28.41 -2.06
N ILE A 202 -9.20 -27.13 -2.45
CA ILE A 202 -7.91 -26.45 -2.57
C ILE A 202 -7.40 -26.09 -1.17
N GLN A 203 -8.28 -25.61 -0.30
CA GLN A 203 -7.95 -25.30 1.09
C GLN A 203 -7.47 -26.54 1.86
N GLU A 204 -8.13 -27.68 1.69
CA GLU A 204 -7.75 -28.94 2.34
C GLU A 204 -6.35 -29.39 1.93
N LYS A 205 -6.01 -29.32 0.64
CA LYS A 205 -4.65 -29.63 0.16
C LYS A 205 -3.60 -28.68 0.70
N ALA A 206 -3.91 -27.40 0.83
CA ALA A 206 -3.02 -26.42 1.44
C ALA A 206 -2.75 -26.74 2.92
N GLN A 207 -3.79 -27.18 3.65
CA GLN A 207 -3.65 -27.62 5.04
C GLN A 207 -2.79 -28.89 5.14
N GLN A 208 -2.97 -29.87 4.25
CA GLN A 208 -2.11 -31.07 4.20
C GLN A 208 -0.64 -30.72 3.96
N GLU A 209 -0.33 -29.75 3.09
CA GLU A 209 1.05 -29.28 2.89
C GLU A 209 1.60 -28.61 4.17
N LEU A 210 0.81 -27.76 4.83
CA LEU A 210 1.20 -27.13 6.11
C LEU A 210 1.50 -28.19 7.17
N ASP A 211 0.62 -29.18 7.34
CA ASP A 211 0.76 -30.24 8.33
C ASP A 211 2.00 -31.11 8.04
N ALA A 212 2.29 -31.39 6.77
CA ALA A 212 3.43 -32.19 6.37
C ALA A 212 4.79 -31.46 6.52
N VAL A 213 4.83 -30.16 6.22
CA VAL A 213 6.08 -29.37 6.21
C VAL A 213 6.40 -28.77 7.58
N ILE A 214 5.37 -28.30 8.30
CA ILE A 214 5.52 -27.52 9.53
C ILE A 214 5.11 -28.34 10.76
N GLY A 215 4.10 -29.19 10.63
CA GLY A 215 3.49 -29.91 11.74
C GLY A 215 2.63 -29.03 12.64
N THR A 216 2.33 -29.51 13.85
CA THR A 216 1.39 -28.87 14.78
C THR A 216 2.05 -28.13 15.95
N ASP A 217 3.38 -28.21 16.08
CA ASP A 217 4.10 -27.72 17.26
C ASP A 217 4.42 -26.22 17.20
N ARG A 218 4.34 -25.60 16.01
CA ARG A 218 4.62 -24.17 15.82
C ARG A 218 3.77 -23.56 14.70
N LEU A 219 3.71 -22.23 14.69
CA LEU A 219 3.10 -21.46 13.61
C LEU A 219 4.09 -21.24 12.45
N PRO A 220 3.60 -21.06 11.21
CA PRO A 220 4.45 -20.77 10.05
C PRO A 220 5.26 -19.48 10.21
N ASP A 221 6.42 -19.46 9.55
CA ASP A 221 7.21 -18.26 9.32
C ASP A 221 7.85 -18.23 7.91
N PHE A 222 8.60 -17.18 7.59
CA PHE A 222 9.17 -17.01 6.24
C PHE A 222 10.25 -18.04 5.87
N SER A 223 10.83 -18.76 6.84
CA SER A 223 11.82 -19.81 6.56
C SER A 223 11.18 -21.06 5.95
N ASP A 224 9.87 -21.26 6.16
CA ASP A 224 9.11 -22.39 5.62
C ASP A 224 8.77 -22.22 4.13
N ARG A 225 8.67 -20.96 3.67
CA ARG A 225 8.15 -20.61 2.33
C ARG A 225 8.77 -21.41 1.18
N PRO A 226 10.10 -21.66 1.12
CA PRO A 226 10.69 -22.46 0.04
C PRO A 226 10.17 -23.90 -0.05
N ALA A 227 9.66 -24.46 1.05
CA ALA A 227 9.09 -25.81 1.11
C ALA A 227 7.57 -25.85 0.92
N LEU A 228 6.88 -24.69 0.96
CA LEU A 228 5.42 -24.56 0.82
C LEU A 228 5.03 -24.28 -0.65
N VAL A 229 5.30 -25.25 -1.52
CA VAL A 229 5.19 -25.10 -2.98
C VAL A 229 3.74 -24.92 -3.42
N TYR A 230 2.81 -25.70 -2.86
CA TYR A 230 1.39 -25.63 -3.21
C TYR A 230 0.77 -24.32 -2.73
N ILE A 231 1.12 -23.84 -1.54
CA ILE A 231 0.71 -22.51 -1.06
C ILE A 231 1.27 -21.40 -1.94
N GLU A 232 2.52 -21.50 -2.40
CA GLU A 232 3.07 -20.52 -3.36
C GLU A 232 2.27 -20.51 -4.68
N HIS A 233 1.83 -21.67 -5.17
CA HIS A 233 0.93 -21.74 -6.33
C HIS A 233 -0.44 -21.10 -6.04
N ILE A 234 -1.02 -21.28 -4.86
CA ILE A 234 -2.26 -20.60 -4.47
C ILE A 234 -2.07 -19.07 -4.50
N VAL A 235 -0.96 -18.57 -3.95
CA VAL A 235 -0.63 -17.13 -3.96
C VAL A 235 -0.54 -16.62 -5.40
N GLN A 236 0.16 -17.33 -6.29
CA GLN A 236 0.25 -16.97 -7.70
C GLN A 236 -1.11 -17.00 -8.40
N GLU A 237 -1.95 -17.99 -8.10
CA GLU A 237 -3.25 -18.16 -8.72
C GLU A 237 -4.23 -17.07 -8.29
N ILE A 238 -4.17 -16.60 -7.04
CA ILE A 238 -4.97 -15.46 -6.57
C ILE A 238 -4.64 -14.21 -7.39
N TYR A 239 -3.36 -13.93 -7.62
CA TYR A 239 -2.94 -12.79 -8.43
C TYR A 239 -3.36 -12.93 -9.91
N ARG A 240 -3.39 -14.16 -10.43
CA ARG A 240 -3.76 -14.44 -11.83
C ARG A 240 -5.28 -14.40 -12.06
N TRP A 241 -6.05 -14.98 -11.15
CA TRP A 241 -7.50 -15.22 -11.31
C TRP A 241 -8.32 -13.95 -11.19
N SER A 242 -8.01 -13.11 -10.19
CA SER A 242 -8.74 -11.87 -9.93
C SER A 242 -7.76 -10.72 -9.69
N PRO A 243 -7.06 -10.26 -10.74
CA PRO A 243 -6.10 -9.18 -10.61
C PRO A 243 -6.80 -7.88 -10.19
N LEU A 244 -6.25 -7.19 -9.19
CA LEU A 244 -6.85 -5.98 -8.63
C LEU A 244 -6.93 -4.81 -9.61
N ALA A 245 -5.97 -4.73 -10.53
CA ALA A 245 -5.92 -3.71 -11.56
C ALA A 245 -5.84 -4.40 -12.94
N PRO A 246 -6.96 -4.91 -13.48
CA PRO A 246 -6.96 -5.71 -14.71
C PRO A 246 -6.45 -4.92 -15.94
N LEU A 247 -6.62 -3.59 -15.95
CA LEU A 247 -6.11 -2.69 -16.99
C LEU A 247 -4.77 -2.02 -16.61
N GLY A 248 -4.25 -2.31 -15.41
CA GLY A 248 -3.12 -1.59 -14.85
C GLY A 248 -3.38 -0.09 -14.66
N ILE A 249 -2.30 0.67 -14.54
CA ILE A 249 -2.34 2.14 -14.59
C ILE A 249 -1.99 2.57 -16.01
N PRO A 250 -2.69 3.54 -16.62
CA PRO A 250 -2.35 4.03 -17.95
C PRO A 250 -0.90 4.51 -18.05
N HIS A 251 -0.22 4.10 -19.12
CA HIS A 251 1.14 4.54 -19.45
C HIS A 251 1.11 5.48 -20.66
N LYS A 252 2.13 6.32 -20.76
CA LYS A 252 2.36 7.26 -21.85
C LYS A 252 3.72 6.98 -22.48
N SER A 253 3.82 7.05 -23.81
CA SER A 253 5.12 6.92 -24.46
C SER A 253 5.94 8.19 -24.29
N LEU A 254 7.21 8.04 -23.88
CA LEU A 254 8.14 9.17 -23.71
C LEU A 254 8.76 9.63 -25.02
N HIS A 255 8.78 8.74 -26.02
CA HIS A 255 9.33 8.95 -27.36
C HIS A 255 8.46 8.22 -28.38
N ASP A 256 8.58 8.55 -29.66
CA ASP A 256 7.98 7.71 -30.70
C ASP A 256 8.61 6.32 -30.65
N ASP A 257 7.79 5.28 -30.77
CA ASP A 257 8.24 3.88 -30.73
C ASP A 257 7.55 3.08 -31.84
N ILE A 258 8.17 1.99 -32.27
CA ILE A 258 7.58 1.05 -33.23
C ILE A 258 7.38 -0.29 -32.54
N TYR A 259 6.13 -0.61 -32.22
CA TYR A 259 5.77 -1.88 -31.62
C TYR A 259 5.02 -2.76 -32.63
N LYS A 260 5.57 -3.94 -32.93
CA LYS A 260 5.01 -4.89 -33.92
C LYS A 260 4.67 -4.24 -35.28
N GLY A 261 5.55 -3.35 -35.75
CA GLY A 261 5.38 -2.64 -37.03
C GLY A 261 4.41 -1.46 -37.00
N MET A 262 3.81 -1.15 -35.84
CA MET A 262 2.92 0.00 -35.66
C MET A 262 3.65 1.12 -34.93
N LEU A 263 3.52 2.35 -35.43
CA LEU A 263 4.01 3.54 -34.75
C LEU A 263 3.13 3.84 -33.52
N ILE A 264 3.76 3.94 -32.35
CA ILE A 264 3.21 4.49 -31.12
C ILE A 264 3.84 5.89 -30.96
N PRO A 265 3.10 6.97 -31.25
CA PRO A 265 3.62 8.32 -31.09
C PRO A 265 3.94 8.62 -29.62
N LYS A 266 4.91 9.50 -29.40
CA LYS A 266 5.15 10.15 -28.12
C LYS A 266 3.86 10.83 -27.65
N GLY A 267 3.30 10.42 -26.53
CA GLY A 267 1.95 10.86 -26.16
C GLY A 267 1.33 10.02 -25.09
#